data_AF-A0A1U9NI69-F1
#
_entry.id   AF-A0A1U9NI69-F1
#
_cell.length_a   1.000
_cell.length_b   1.000
_cell.length_c   1.000
_cell.angle_alpha   90.00
_cell.angle_beta   90.00
_cell.angle_gamma   90.00
#
_symmetry.space_group_name_H-M   'P 1'
#
loop_
_entity.id
_entity.type
_entity.pdbx_description
1 polymer ?
#
loop_
_entity_poly.entity_id
_entity_poly.type
_entity_poly.pdbx_seq_one_letter_code
_entity_poly.pdbx_strand_id
1 'polypeptide(L)'
;MAKKQDYAIILCKFDYDALGRRIRRIKHDISETRLYYYNDNWQVLEEYECVSLHGTTMVNRYVYGNYIDEVLRKDDGTDAYYYSQDHLYSPVALLDTNGTVVERYEYNAYGKATVYTDKGTDGTWLTADDTTSTISALDNEYTFTGRRLDSLHANQLPLMYYRHRYYDPQMGRFLTRDPLGYYLDGLNLFEYTKSLPLNRLDPSGLFYMVPPHVPKPSPEELCDDWIEDESDDMNWINDIPHCPTNLPCDGSNPDSDIWEDPKDADQKYHPGADKCIRGKYEDIESGQQCCYSEDGNLITDGLGAGTPDRISPVGGIKNIKGVRGHLWEDVRMYKYCKKHLGDDWVEEKYNKVRPPCLGEERCDLQK
;
A
#
# COMPACT_ATOMS: atom_id res chain seq x y z
N MET A 1 55.22 -6.74 -27.85
CA MET A 1 53.88 -6.14 -28.05
C MET A 1 52.86 -7.26 -28.01
N ALA A 2 52.20 -7.48 -26.87
CA ALA A 2 51.04 -8.36 -26.81
C ALA A 2 49.79 -7.48 -27.02
N LYS A 3 49.14 -7.59 -28.18
CA LYS A 3 47.80 -7.04 -28.36
C LYS A 3 46.83 -8.01 -27.69
N LYS A 4 46.25 -7.59 -26.57
CA LYS A 4 45.08 -8.24 -25.97
C LYS A 4 43.94 -8.09 -26.97
N GLN A 5 43.60 -9.18 -27.65
CA GLN A 5 42.44 -9.25 -28.53
C GLN A 5 41.28 -9.70 -27.66
N ASP A 6 40.60 -8.74 -27.02
CA ASP A 6 39.38 -9.01 -26.27
C ASP A 6 38.28 -9.29 -27.29
N TYR A 7 37.94 -10.57 -27.48
CA TYR A 7 36.75 -10.96 -28.23
C TYR A 7 35.52 -10.62 -27.38
N ALA A 8 34.84 -9.52 -27.70
CA ALA A 8 33.56 -9.19 -27.09
C ALA A 8 32.52 -10.21 -27.57
N ILE A 9 32.02 -11.04 -26.65
CA ILE A 9 30.87 -11.91 -26.91
C ILE A 9 29.63 -11.03 -26.84
N ILE A 10 28.90 -10.92 -27.95
CA ILE A 10 27.61 -10.23 -27.98
C ILE A 10 26.56 -11.20 -27.42
N LEU A 11 25.99 -10.87 -26.27
CA LEU A 11 24.95 -11.69 -25.63
C LEU A 11 23.57 -11.42 -26.21
N CYS A 12 23.26 -10.14 -26.45
CA CYS A 12 21.98 -9.71 -26.99
C CYS A 12 22.16 -8.48 -27.88
N LYS A 13 21.31 -8.35 -28.90
CA LYS A 13 21.20 -7.18 -29.76
C LYS A 13 19.74 -6.74 -29.86
N PHE A 14 19.52 -5.43 -29.86
CA PHE A 14 18.21 -4.82 -30.07
C PHE A 14 18.27 -3.89 -31.28
N ASP A 15 17.22 -3.91 -32.11
CA ASP A 15 17.04 -2.96 -33.21
C ASP A 15 15.76 -2.15 -32.99
N TYR A 16 15.79 -0.90 -33.45
CA TYR A 16 14.75 0.10 -33.20
C TYR A 16 14.29 0.73 -34.51
N ASP A 17 13.03 1.17 -34.55
CA ASP A 17 12.52 1.98 -35.66
C ASP A 17 12.88 3.46 -35.52
N ALA A 18 12.48 4.27 -36.51
CA ALA A 18 12.76 5.71 -36.53
C ALA A 18 12.06 6.50 -35.41
N LEU A 19 11.05 5.91 -34.74
CA LEU A 19 10.37 6.50 -33.58
C LEU A 19 11.03 6.07 -32.26
N GLY A 20 12.04 5.20 -32.29
CA GLY A 20 12.72 4.69 -31.10
C GLY A 20 12.03 3.49 -30.46
N ARG A 21 11.02 2.89 -31.10
CA ARG A 21 10.39 1.65 -30.62
C ARG A 21 11.26 0.46 -30.95
N ARG A 22 11.42 -0.47 -30.01
CA ARG A 22 12.21 -1.69 -30.23
C ARG A 22 11.47 -2.69 -31.11
N ILE A 23 11.90 -2.84 -32.35
CA ILE A 23 11.24 -3.73 -33.32
C ILE A 23 11.80 -5.14 -33.34
N ARG A 24 13.02 -5.36 -32.81
CA ARG A 24 13.65 -6.69 -32.79
C ARG A 24 14.57 -6.88 -31.59
N ARG A 25 14.58 -8.10 -31.05
CA ARG A 25 15.56 -8.61 -30.07
C ARG A 25 16.21 -9.87 -30.63
N ILE A 26 17.53 -9.98 -30.50
CA ILE A 26 18.31 -11.16 -30.86
C ILE A 26 19.10 -11.58 -29.61
N LYS A 27 18.76 -12.74 -29.04
CA LYS A 27 19.51 -13.36 -27.93
C LYS A 27 20.46 -14.39 -28.53
N HIS A 28 21.76 -14.11 -28.53
CA HIS A 28 22.77 -14.95 -29.17
C HIS A 28 23.12 -16.19 -28.34
N ASP A 29 22.93 -16.13 -27.02
CA ASP A 29 23.16 -17.24 -26.10
C ASP A 29 22.20 -18.41 -26.32
N ILE A 30 20.96 -18.13 -26.71
CA ILE A 30 19.92 -19.13 -26.98
C ILE A 30 19.46 -19.16 -28.45
N SER A 31 20.09 -18.38 -29.33
CA SER A 31 19.75 -18.27 -30.76
C SER A 31 18.28 -17.90 -31.04
N GLU A 32 17.68 -17.08 -30.17
CA GLU A 32 16.30 -16.59 -30.32
C GLU A 32 16.30 -15.23 -31.04
N THR A 33 15.40 -15.06 -32.02
CA THR A 33 15.10 -13.73 -32.60
C THR A 33 13.61 -13.43 -32.48
N ARG A 34 13.28 -12.41 -31.70
CA ARG A 34 11.91 -11.93 -31.45
C ARG A 34 11.66 -10.62 -32.21
N LEU A 35 10.52 -10.53 -32.88
CA LEU A 35 10.01 -9.34 -33.56
C LEU A 35 8.82 -8.77 -32.79
N TYR A 36 8.69 -7.44 -32.77
CA TYR A 36 7.64 -6.75 -32.02
C TYR A 36 6.81 -5.85 -32.95
N TYR A 37 5.49 -6.00 -32.90
CA TYR A 37 4.55 -5.19 -33.67
C TYR A 37 3.71 -4.31 -32.75
N TYR A 38 3.63 -3.02 -33.09
CA TYR A 38 3.10 -1.99 -32.20
C TYR A 38 1.81 -1.36 -32.73
N ASN A 39 0.99 -0.85 -31.82
CA ASN A 39 0.01 0.17 -32.14
C ASN A 39 0.60 1.59 -32.01
N ASP A 40 -0.24 2.60 -32.20
CA ASP A 40 0.14 4.01 -32.10
C ASP A 40 0.49 4.45 -30.67
N ASN A 41 -0.01 3.74 -29.66
CA ASN A 41 0.27 3.99 -28.24
C ASN A 41 1.57 3.32 -27.75
N TRP A 42 2.45 2.83 -28.63
CA TRP A 42 3.69 2.13 -28.24
C TRP A 42 3.43 0.89 -27.36
N GLN A 43 2.30 0.23 -27.58
CA GLN A 43 1.96 -1.07 -26.99
C GLN A 43 2.30 -2.17 -27.99
N VAL A 44 2.91 -3.26 -27.53
CA VAL A 44 3.21 -4.41 -28.38
C VAL A 44 1.94 -5.24 -28.51
N LEU A 45 1.33 -5.24 -29.70
CA LEU A 45 0.13 -6.04 -29.94
C LEU A 45 0.47 -7.50 -30.22
N GLU A 46 1.55 -7.74 -30.95
CA GLU A 46 1.93 -9.09 -31.39
C GLU A 46 3.44 -9.25 -31.40
N GLU A 47 3.85 -10.49 -31.17
CA GLU A 47 5.24 -10.92 -31.19
C GLU A 47 5.38 -12.14 -32.06
N TYR A 48 6.49 -12.14 -32.79
CA TYR A 48 6.82 -13.23 -33.68
C TYR A 48 8.23 -13.71 -33.41
N GLU A 49 8.44 -15.01 -33.47
CA GLU A 49 9.75 -15.64 -33.46
C GLU A 49 10.18 -16.00 -34.89
N CYS A 50 11.41 -15.66 -35.25
CA CYS A 50 12.00 -16.07 -36.51
C CYS A 50 12.48 -17.53 -36.41
N VAL A 51 11.79 -18.43 -37.10
CA VAL A 51 12.09 -19.87 -37.10
C VAL A 51 12.93 -20.32 -38.30
N SER A 52 12.98 -19.52 -39.37
CA SER A 52 13.84 -19.75 -40.54
C SER A 52 14.09 -18.48 -41.33
N LEU A 53 14.93 -18.56 -42.36
CA LEU A 53 15.13 -17.47 -43.31
C LEU A 53 13.81 -17.19 -44.05
N HIS A 54 13.10 -16.14 -43.64
CA HIS A 54 11.75 -15.71 -44.05
C HIS A 54 10.55 -16.43 -43.39
N GLY A 55 10.77 -17.31 -42.42
CA GLY A 55 9.69 -17.95 -41.67
C GLY A 55 9.55 -17.37 -40.27
N THR A 56 8.34 -16.93 -39.92
CA THR A 56 8.00 -16.43 -38.58
C THR A 56 6.80 -17.16 -38.02
N THR A 57 6.77 -17.38 -36.71
CA THR A 57 5.58 -17.86 -35.98
C THR A 57 5.13 -16.82 -34.97
N MET A 58 3.83 -16.61 -34.83
CA MET A 58 3.30 -15.77 -33.76
C MET A 58 3.50 -16.51 -32.43
N VAL A 59 4.04 -15.82 -31.44
CA VAL A 59 4.34 -16.40 -30.12
C VAL A 59 3.59 -15.70 -29.00
N ASN A 60 3.22 -14.43 -29.16
CA ASN A 60 2.39 -13.72 -28.21
C ASN A 60 1.49 -12.70 -28.93
N ARG A 61 0.26 -12.54 -28.46
CA ARG A 61 -0.63 -11.41 -28.74
C ARG A 61 -1.13 -10.83 -27.43
N TYR A 62 -1.23 -9.51 -27.35
CA TYR A 62 -1.63 -8.82 -26.13
C TYR A 62 -2.86 -7.94 -26.33
N VAL A 63 -3.68 -7.85 -25.28
CA VAL A 63 -4.77 -6.89 -25.16
C VAL A 63 -4.47 -5.97 -23.99
N TYR A 64 -4.67 -4.67 -24.19
CA TYR A 64 -4.41 -3.64 -23.18
C TYR A 64 -5.70 -2.95 -22.74
N GLY A 65 -5.65 -2.40 -21.53
CA GLY A 65 -6.72 -1.60 -20.95
C GLY A 65 -6.63 -0.13 -21.33
N ASN A 66 -7.05 0.73 -20.40
CA ASN A 66 -7.12 2.17 -20.61
C ASN A 66 -5.75 2.83 -20.43
N TYR A 67 -4.97 2.34 -19.46
CA TYR A 67 -3.62 2.82 -19.24
C TYR A 67 -2.65 2.16 -20.23
N ILE A 68 -1.66 2.92 -20.69
CA ILE A 68 -0.72 2.50 -21.77
C ILE A 68 0.01 1.20 -21.44
N ASP A 69 0.21 0.88 -20.17
CA ASP A 69 0.96 -0.33 -19.75
C ASP A 69 0.12 -1.30 -18.93
N GLU A 70 -1.20 -1.17 -19.02
CA GLU A 70 -2.17 -2.08 -18.43
C GLU A 70 -2.39 -3.26 -19.38
N VAL A 71 -1.54 -4.30 -19.28
CA VAL A 71 -1.75 -5.55 -20.01
C VAL A 71 -2.92 -6.29 -19.35
N LEU A 72 -3.96 -6.60 -20.12
CA LEU A 72 -5.14 -7.33 -19.62
C LEU A 72 -5.09 -8.81 -19.98
N ARG A 73 -4.53 -9.14 -21.15
CA ARG A 73 -4.50 -10.52 -21.68
C ARG A 73 -3.27 -10.77 -22.54
N LYS A 74 -2.76 -12.00 -22.48
CA LYS A 74 -1.74 -12.58 -23.37
C LYS A 74 -2.32 -13.85 -23.99
N ASP A 75 -2.24 -13.98 -25.30
CA ASP A 75 -2.47 -15.22 -26.05
C ASP A 75 -1.14 -15.70 -26.61
N ASP A 76 -0.70 -16.92 -26.29
CA ASP A 76 0.60 -17.45 -26.76
C ASP A 76 0.50 -18.33 -28.02
N GLY A 77 -0.67 -18.31 -28.67
CA GLY A 77 -1.03 -19.16 -29.80
C GLY A 77 -1.66 -20.49 -29.40
N THR A 78 -1.53 -20.92 -28.15
CA THR A 78 -2.16 -22.13 -27.61
C THR A 78 -3.18 -21.77 -26.53
N ASP A 79 -2.74 -21.03 -25.53
CA ASP A 79 -3.50 -20.67 -24.34
C ASP A 79 -3.71 -19.15 -24.24
N ALA A 80 -4.66 -18.78 -23.39
CA ALA A 80 -4.96 -17.39 -23.06
C ALA A 80 -4.79 -17.18 -21.55
N TYR A 81 -4.06 -16.13 -21.19
CA TYR A 81 -3.78 -15.74 -19.81
C TYR A 81 -4.29 -14.34 -19.54
N TYR A 82 -4.96 -14.16 -18.41
CA TYR A 82 -5.55 -12.90 -17.96
C TYR A 82 -4.74 -12.33 -16.81
N TYR A 83 -4.46 -11.04 -16.86
CA TYR A 83 -3.61 -10.36 -15.90
C TYR A 83 -4.46 -9.79 -14.78
N SER A 84 -4.10 -10.13 -13.54
CA SER A 84 -4.51 -9.37 -12.35
C SER A 84 -3.33 -8.51 -11.90
N GLN A 85 -3.57 -7.24 -11.61
CA GLN A 85 -2.53 -6.23 -11.41
C GLN A 85 -2.72 -5.47 -10.10
N ASP A 86 -1.62 -4.93 -9.56
CA ASP A 86 -1.64 -3.99 -8.43
C ASP A 86 -1.98 -2.55 -8.86
N HIS A 87 -1.97 -1.62 -7.91
CA HIS A 87 -2.24 -0.19 -8.13
C HIS A 87 -1.21 0.53 -9.02
N LEU A 88 -0.07 -0.10 -9.31
CA LEU A 88 0.94 0.39 -10.25
C LEU A 88 0.85 -0.30 -11.62
N TYR A 89 -0.17 -1.12 -11.84
CA TYR A 89 -0.34 -1.98 -13.01
C TYR A 89 0.73 -3.08 -13.12
N SER A 90 1.42 -3.42 -12.03
CA SER A 90 2.32 -4.57 -11.98
C SER A 90 1.48 -5.85 -11.90
N PRO A 91 1.69 -6.86 -12.76
CA PRO A 91 0.98 -8.13 -12.67
C PRO A 91 1.29 -8.82 -11.34
N VAL A 92 0.26 -9.20 -10.58
CA VAL A 92 0.39 -9.96 -9.32
C VAL A 92 -0.08 -11.41 -9.47
N ALA A 93 -0.89 -11.70 -10.49
CA ALA A 93 -1.30 -13.05 -10.85
C ALA A 93 -1.63 -13.14 -12.35
N LEU A 94 -1.37 -14.32 -12.93
CA LEU A 94 -1.93 -14.73 -14.21
C LEU A 94 -3.00 -15.79 -13.98
N LEU A 95 -4.11 -15.65 -14.68
CA LEU A 95 -5.25 -16.56 -14.63
C LEU A 95 -5.42 -17.26 -15.98
N ASP A 96 -5.74 -18.55 -15.97
CA ASP A 96 -6.13 -19.29 -17.17
C ASP A 96 -7.55 -18.94 -17.63
N THR A 97 -8.02 -19.60 -18.71
CA THR A 97 -9.38 -19.41 -19.24
C THR A 97 -10.50 -19.84 -18.30
N ASN A 98 -10.20 -20.61 -17.25
CA ASN A 98 -11.15 -21.03 -16.23
C ASN A 98 -11.16 -20.08 -15.02
N GLY A 99 -10.34 -19.03 -15.02
CA GLY A 99 -10.17 -18.13 -13.87
C GLY A 99 -9.32 -18.74 -12.75
N THR A 100 -8.55 -19.78 -13.03
CA THR A 100 -7.61 -20.37 -12.06
C THR A 100 -6.28 -19.64 -12.13
N VAL A 101 -5.73 -19.28 -10.97
CA VAL A 101 -4.38 -18.68 -10.89
C VAL A 101 -3.33 -19.73 -11.27
N VAL A 102 -2.53 -19.42 -12.30
CA VAL A 102 -1.47 -20.29 -12.83
C VAL A 102 -0.06 -19.80 -12.53
N GLU A 103 0.12 -18.50 -12.24
CA GLU A 103 1.40 -17.93 -11.82
C GLU A 103 1.12 -16.71 -10.92
N ARG A 104 1.96 -16.47 -9.92
CA ARG A 104 1.92 -15.25 -9.08
C ARG A 104 3.24 -14.50 -9.08
N TYR A 105 3.18 -13.23 -8.71
CA TYR A 105 4.33 -12.35 -8.67
C TYR A 105 4.31 -11.52 -7.41
N GLU A 106 5.46 -11.43 -6.75
CA GLU A 106 5.75 -10.44 -5.74
C GLU A 106 6.91 -9.55 -6.20
N TYR A 107 6.90 -8.30 -5.75
CA TYR A 107 7.94 -7.33 -6.09
C TYR A 107 8.50 -6.70 -4.83
N ASN A 108 9.82 -6.45 -4.82
CA ASN A 108 10.33 -5.46 -3.89
C ASN A 108 9.89 -4.03 -4.30
N ALA A 109 10.13 -3.05 -3.44
CA ALA A 109 9.72 -1.66 -3.68
C ALA A 109 10.23 -1.05 -5.00
N TYR A 110 11.31 -1.59 -5.57
CA TYR A 110 11.93 -1.12 -6.82
C TYR A 110 11.73 -2.10 -7.99
N GLY A 111 10.81 -3.05 -7.87
CA GLY A 111 10.39 -3.91 -8.98
C GLY A 111 11.21 -5.17 -9.22
N LYS A 112 12.11 -5.57 -8.32
CA LYS A 112 12.73 -6.89 -8.42
C LYS A 112 11.65 -7.95 -8.15
N ALA A 113 11.35 -8.74 -9.18
CA ALA A 113 10.29 -9.75 -9.14
C ALA A 113 10.77 -11.06 -8.50
N THR A 114 9.89 -11.66 -7.71
CA THR A 114 9.87 -13.08 -7.36
C THR A 114 8.63 -13.68 -8.01
N VAL A 115 8.83 -14.69 -8.85
CA VAL A 115 7.76 -15.35 -9.59
C VAL A 115 7.47 -16.70 -8.95
N TYR A 116 6.21 -16.96 -8.62
CA TYR A 116 5.73 -18.22 -8.05
C TYR A 116 5.11 -19.02 -9.18
N THR A 117 5.80 -20.05 -9.64
CA THR A 117 5.44 -20.83 -10.85
C THR A 117 4.66 -22.10 -10.52
N ASP A 118 4.67 -22.54 -9.27
CA ASP A 118 3.89 -23.68 -8.78
C ASP A 118 3.57 -23.48 -7.29
N LYS A 119 2.33 -23.80 -6.90
CA LYS A 119 1.76 -23.61 -5.55
C LYS A 119 2.10 -24.71 -4.54
N GLY A 120 3.13 -25.51 -4.88
CA GLY A 120 3.62 -26.57 -4.02
C GLY A 120 2.60 -27.70 -3.78
N THR A 121 2.87 -28.45 -2.72
CA THR A 121 2.09 -29.64 -2.36
C THR A 121 0.83 -29.32 -1.58
N ASP A 122 0.79 -28.20 -0.86
CA ASP A 122 -0.37 -27.80 -0.06
C ASP A 122 -1.51 -27.21 -0.90
N GLY A 123 -1.21 -26.85 -2.15
CA GLY A 123 -2.17 -26.33 -3.11
C GLY A 123 -2.57 -24.88 -2.87
N THR A 124 -1.81 -24.13 -2.07
CA THR A 124 -2.06 -22.76 -1.64
C THR A 124 -0.91 -21.86 -2.09
N TRP A 125 -1.22 -20.76 -2.77
CA TRP A 125 -0.19 -19.83 -3.21
C TRP A 125 0.37 -18.98 -2.07
N LEU A 126 1.62 -18.53 -2.25
CA LEU A 126 2.39 -17.65 -1.37
C LEU A 126 2.77 -18.32 -0.04
N THR A 127 3.08 -19.61 -0.10
CA THR A 127 3.55 -20.42 1.03
C THR A 127 5.02 -20.81 0.84
N ALA A 128 5.59 -21.45 1.86
CA ALA A 128 7.02 -21.76 1.87
C ALA A 128 7.42 -22.94 0.95
N ASP A 129 6.47 -23.77 0.52
CA ASP A 129 6.72 -24.91 -0.38
C ASP A 129 6.52 -24.57 -1.87
N ASP A 130 6.15 -23.34 -2.18
CA ASP A 130 6.02 -22.87 -3.56
C ASP A 130 7.34 -22.93 -4.34
N THR A 131 7.23 -23.24 -5.63
CA THR A 131 8.36 -23.12 -6.55
C THR A 131 8.51 -21.67 -6.99
N THR A 132 9.67 -21.07 -6.70
CA THR A 132 9.97 -19.69 -7.06
C THR A 132 11.04 -19.57 -8.15
N SER A 133 10.94 -18.50 -8.94
CA SER A 133 11.82 -18.17 -10.05
C SER A 133 12.01 -16.64 -10.14
N THR A 134 12.97 -16.21 -10.95
CA THR A 134 13.15 -14.79 -11.34
C THR A 134 12.55 -14.47 -12.70
N ILE A 135 12.03 -15.49 -13.38
CA ILE A 135 11.39 -15.40 -14.70
C ILE A 135 10.12 -16.25 -14.72
N SER A 136 9.19 -15.87 -15.58
CA SER A 136 7.94 -16.60 -15.81
C SER A 136 8.17 -17.98 -16.42
N ALA A 137 7.38 -18.96 -16.02
CA ALA A 137 7.27 -20.26 -16.68
C ALA A 137 6.36 -20.19 -17.93
N LEU A 138 5.53 -19.15 -18.04
CA LEU A 138 4.53 -18.92 -19.09
C LEU A 138 4.99 -17.93 -20.17
N ASP A 139 6.30 -17.66 -20.27
CA ASP A 139 6.88 -16.62 -21.13
C ASP A 139 6.24 -15.24 -20.91
N ASN A 140 5.79 -14.92 -19.68
CA ASN A 140 5.37 -13.57 -19.35
C ASN A 140 6.59 -12.68 -19.08
N GLU A 141 6.78 -11.71 -19.97
CA GLU A 141 7.84 -10.70 -19.83
C GLU A 141 7.33 -9.40 -19.19
N TYR A 142 6.02 -9.21 -19.00
CA TYR A 142 5.49 -8.00 -18.35
C TYR A 142 5.47 -8.16 -16.83
N THR A 143 6.16 -7.24 -16.14
CA THR A 143 6.43 -7.30 -14.69
C THR A 143 6.14 -5.94 -14.05
N PHE A 144 7.02 -5.43 -13.18
CA PHE A 144 6.82 -4.19 -12.41
C PHE A 144 6.35 -3.02 -13.29
N THR A 145 5.27 -2.35 -12.88
CA THR A 145 4.60 -1.26 -13.60
C THR A 145 4.17 -1.59 -15.04
N GLY A 146 3.92 -2.88 -15.32
CA GLY A 146 3.59 -3.34 -16.67
C GLY A 146 4.77 -3.18 -17.63
N ARG A 147 6.02 -3.24 -17.15
CA ARG A 147 7.21 -3.17 -18.01
C ARG A 147 7.76 -4.52 -18.39
N ARG A 148 8.20 -4.58 -19.64
CA ARG A 148 8.91 -5.72 -20.20
C ARG A 148 10.25 -5.91 -19.50
N LEU A 149 10.44 -7.07 -18.92
CA LEU A 149 11.68 -7.58 -18.37
C LEU A 149 12.43 -8.35 -19.47
N ASP A 150 13.59 -7.85 -19.87
CA ASP A 150 14.53 -8.64 -20.65
C ASP A 150 15.45 -9.41 -19.71
N SER A 151 15.27 -10.72 -19.68
CA SER A 151 16.20 -11.61 -19.00
C SER A 151 17.39 -11.89 -19.93
N LEU A 152 18.50 -11.21 -19.66
CA LEU A 152 19.74 -11.31 -20.43
C LEU A 152 20.79 -12.12 -19.68
N HIS A 153 21.74 -12.69 -20.42
CA HIS A 153 22.88 -13.44 -19.88
C HIS A 153 22.44 -14.57 -18.94
N ALA A 154 21.67 -15.53 -19.46
CA ALA A 154 21.10 -16.62 -18.65
C ALA A 154 20.39 -16.12 -17.37
N ASN A 155 19.57 -15.07 -17.51
CA ASN A 155 18.79 -14.42 -16.46
C ASN A 155 19.61 -13.69 -15.36
N GLN A 156 20.92 -13.55 -15.53
CA GLN A 156 21.76 -12.83 -14.58
C GLN A 156 21.63 -11.31 -14.69
N LEU A 157 21.12 -10.81 -15.81
CA LEU A 157 20.93 -9.39 -16.09
C LEU A 157 19.46 -9.10 -16.43
N PRO A 158 18.56 -9.06 -15.41
CA PRO A 158 17.17 -8.70 -15.59
C PRO A 158 17.03 -7.19 -15.75
N LEU A 159 16.80 -6.70 -16.98
CA LEU A 159 16.67 -5.28 -17.27
C LEU A 159 15.27 -4.96 -17.80
N MET A 160 14.66 -3.90 -17.28
CA MET A 160 13.33 -3.48 -17.73
C MET A 160 13.42 -2.45 -18.85
N TYR A 161 12.71 -2.70 -19.94
CA TYR A 161 12.63 -1.79 -21.08
C TYR A 161 11.55 -0.73 -20.86
N TYR A 162 11.97 0.47 -20.48
CA TYR A 162 11.11 1.66 -20.29
C TYR A 162 11.11 2.53 -21.55
N ARG A 163 11.08 1.93 -22.75
CA ARG A 163 11.13 2.65 -24.03
C ARG A 163 12.43 3.42 -24.24
N HIS A 164 12.54 4.65 -23.73
CA HIS A 164 13.72 5.49 -23.95
C HIS A 164 14.92 5.10 -23.07
N ARG A 165 14.67 4.42 -21.95
CA ARG A 165 15.72 3.99 -21.02
C ARG A 165 15.54 2.53 -20.63
N TYR A 166 16.64 1.92 -20.22
CA TYR A 166 16.63 0.67 -19.48
C TYR A 166 16.73 0.96 -17.99
N TYR A 167 15.87 0.30 -17.22
CA TYR A 167 15.83 0.35 -15.77
C TYR A 167 16.39 -0.94 -15.19
N ASP A 168 17.21 -0.81 -14.15
CA ASP A 168 17.73 -1.94 -13.39
C ASP A 168 16.96 -2.05 -12.07
N PRO A 169 16.08 -3.06 -11.91
CA PRO A 169 15.33 -3.30 -10.69
C PRO A 169 16.20 -3.75 -9.51
N GLN A 170 17.41 -4.27 -9.75
CA GLN A 170 18.35 -4.60 -8.68
C GLN A 170 18.99 -3.34 -8.08
N MET A 171 19.32 -2.37 -8.94
CA MET A 171 19.90 -1.09 -8.51
C MET A 171 18.85 -0.03 -8.16
N GLY A 172 17.60 -0.23 -8.56
CA GLY A 172 16.50 0.72 -8.33
C GLY A 172 16.62 2.00 -9.17
N ARG A 173 17.23 1.95 -10.35
CA ARG A 173 17.52 3.16 -11.15
C ARG A 173 17.69 2.90 -12.65
N PHE A 174 17.63 3.98 -13.44
CA PHE A 174 17.94 3.90 -14.87
C PHE A 174 19.44 3.69 -15.13
N LEU A 175 19.77 2.98 -16.21
CA LEU A 175 21.15 2.71 -16.63
C LEU A 175 21.79 3.88 -17.39
N THR A 176 20.97 4.78 -17.94
CA THR A 176 21.41 5.92 -18.75
C THR A 176 20.85 7.21 -18.18
N ARG A 177 21.56 8.32 -18.44
CA ARG A 177 21.09 9.66 -18.08
C ARG A 177 19.79 9.96 -18.81
N ASP A 178 18.90 10.66 -18.13
CA ASP A 178 17.65 11.17 -18.71
C ASP A 178 17.92 11.98 -20.00
N PRO A 179 17.36 11.56 -21.15
CA PRO A 179 17.46 12.29 -22.40
C PRO A 179 16.87 13.71 -22.34
N LEU A 180 15.88 13.95 -21.47
CA LEU A 180 15.33 15.29 -21.25
C LEU A 180 16.19 16.13 -20.30
N GLY A 181 17.25 15.57 -19.74
CA GLY A 181 18.14 16.29 -18.84
C GLY A 181 17.44 16.78 -17.58
N TYR A 182 17.79 17.99 -17.12
CA TYR A 182 17.39 18.50 -15.81
C TYR A 182 15.97 19.12 -15.78
N TYR A 183 15.28 19.20 -16.91
CA TYR A 183 14.14 20.09 -17.07
C TYR A 183 12.84 19.60 -16.40
N LEU A 184 12.69 18.29 -16.13
CA LEU A 184 11.45 17.72 -15.57
C LEU A 184 11.64 16.99 -14.23
N ASP A 185 12.62 16.07 -14.16
CA ASP A 185 12.71 15.10 -13.06
C ASP A 185 13.77 15.41 -12.00
N GLY A 186 14.50 16.52 -12.14
CA GLY A 186 15.43 17.04 -11.14
C GLY A 186 16.90 16.80 -11.48
N LEU A 187 17.77 16.89 -10.46
CA LEU A 187 19.23 16.86 -10.64
C LEU A 187 19.80 15.45 -10.84
N ASN A 188 19.11 14.41 -10.36
CA ASN A 188 19.56 13.03 -10.46
C ASN A 188 19.02 12.38 -11.74
N LEU A 189 19.80 12.44 -12.81
CA LEU A 189 19.40 11.98 -14.14
C LEU A 189 19.26 10.45 -14.29
N PHE A 190 19.51 9.69 -13.24
CA PHE A 190 19.33 8.23 -13.22
C PHE A 190 18.19 7.82 -12.28
N GLU A 191 17.61 8.76 -11.53
CA GLU A 191 16.60 8.48 -10.51
C GLU A 191 15.34 7.89 -11.13
N TYR A 192 14.79 6.88 -10.47
CA TYR A 192 13.47 6.36 -10.79
C TYR A 192 12.44 7.08 -9.92
N THR A 193 11.46 7.72 -10.58
CA THR A 193 10.22 8.23 -9.98
C THR A 193 10.37 9.11 -8.72
N LYS A 194 11.45 9.90 -8.63
CA LYS A 194 11.78 10.71 -7.44
C LYS A 194 11.89 9.89 -6.14
N SER A 195 12.40 8.67 -6.25
CA SER A 195 12.55 7.73 -5.13
C SER A 195 11.21 7.41 -4.44
N LEU A 196 10.11 7.48 -5.18
CA LEU A 196 8.75 7.18 -4.73
C LEU A 196 8.11 6.07 -5.58
N PRO A 197 8.77 4.89 -5.71
CA PRO A 197 8.33 3.84 -6.62
C PRO A 197 7.03 3.14 -6.18
N LEU A 198 6.59 3.33 -4.93
CA LEU A 198 5.37 2.72 -4.40
C LEU A 198 4.09 3.45 -4.84
N ASN A 199 4.19 4.69 -5.33
CA ASN A 199 3.00 5.47 -5.73
C ASN A 199 3.21 6.30 -7.00
N ARG A 200 4.29 6.01 -7.75
CA ARG A 200 4.62 6.63 -9.02
C ARG A 200 5.16 5.59 -9.98
N LEU A 201 4.89 5.82 -11.25
CA LEU A 201 5.37 5.00 -12.35
C LEU A 201 5.96 5.92 -13.44
N ASP A 202 6.78 5.38 -14.33
CA ASP A 202 7.30 6.11 -15.49
C ASP A 202 6.87 5.36 -16.77
N PRO A 203 5.89 5.86 -17.53
CA PRO A 203 5.45 5.17 -18.73
C PRO A 203 6.51 5.24 -19.84
N SER A 204 7.30 6.31 -19.92
CA SER A 204 8.10 6.59 -21.12
C SER A 204 9.59 6.37 -20.93
N GLY A 205 10.04 6.18 -19.69
CA GLY A 205 11.43 6.29 -19.32
C GLY A 205 11.94 7.72 -19.47
N LEU A 206 11.11 8.75 -19.36
CA LEU A 206 11.51 10.17 -19.48
C LEU A 206 10.92 11.08 -18.40
N PHE A 207 9.78 10.69 -17.82
CA PHE A 207 9.14 11.44 -16.75
C PHE A 207 8.20 10.53 -15.98
N TYR A 208 8.21 10.68 -14.65
CA TYR A 208 7.25 9.98 -13.82
C TYR A 208 5.84 10.60 -13.92
N MET A 209 4.85 9.78 -13.65
CA MET A 209 3.50 10.23 -13.33
C MET A 209 3.01 9.57 -12.05
N VAL A 210 2.02 10.19 -11.43
CA VAL A 210 1.21 9.54 -10.40
C VAL A 210 0.15 8.74 -11.16
N PRO A 211 -0.06 7.44 -10.86
CA PRO A 211 -1.16 6.68 -11.43
C PRO A 211 -2.48 7.46 -11.30
N PRO A 212 -3.46 7.29 -12.22
CA PRO A 212 -4.78 7.85 -12.03
C PRO A 212 -5.23 7.53 -10.61
N HIS A 213 -5.54 8.56 -9.82
CA HIS A 213 -5.81 8.40 -8.39
C HIS A 213 -6.77 7.22 -8.20
N VAL A 214 -6.34 6.18 -7.49
CA VAL A 214 -7.26 5.60 -6.50
C VAL A 214 -7.66 6.83 -5.70
N PRO A 215 -8.94 7.26 -5.73
CA PRO A 215 -9.37 8.40 -4.94
C PRO A 215 -8.81 8.17 -3.55
N LYS A 216 -8.11 9.16 -2.99
CA LYS A 216 -7.83 9.06 -1.55
C LYS A 216 -9.18 8.82 -0.90
N PRO A 217 -9.31 7.81 -0.02
CA PRO A 217 -10.56 7.61 0.67
C PRO A 217 -10.98 8.97 1.23
N SER A 218 -12.23 9.31 0.94
CA SER A 218 -12.86 10.52 1.43
C SER A 218 -12.69 10.58 2.95
N PRO A 219 -12.77 11.77 3.55
CA PRO A 219 -12.76 11.86 5.01
C PRO A 219 -13.82 10.97 5.66
N GLU A 220 -14.94 10.72 4.98
CA GLU A 220 -16.00 9.81 5.43
C GLU A 220 -15.51 8.36 5.45
N GLU A 221 -14.97 7.85 4.33
CA GLU A 221 -14.41 6.48 4.24
C GLU A 221 -13.29 6.26 5.28
N LEU A 222 -12.35 7.21 5.43
CA LEU A 222 -11.27 7.09 6.41
C LEU A 222 -11.75 7.06 7.87
N CYS A 223 -12.81 7.80 8.18
CA CYS A 223 -13.35 7.88 9.53
C CYS A 223 -14.27 6.70 9.84
N ASP A 224 -14.95 6.17 8.83
CA ASP A 224 -15.80 4.99 8.96
C ASP A 224 -14.96 3.72 9.15
N ASP A 225 -13.90 3.54 8.35
CA ASP A 225 -12.92 2.46 8.55
C ASP A 225 -12.34 2.48 9.97
N TRP A 226 -11.99 3.68 10.47
CA TRP A 226 -11.46 3.81 11.82
C TRP A 226 -12.50 3.45 12.90
N ILE A 227 -13.77 3.84 12.72
CA ILE A 227 -14.84 3.51 13.66
C ILE A 227 -15.17 2.02 13.63
N GLU A 228 -15.12 1.38 12.46
CA GLU A 228 -15.29 -0.06 12.30
C GLU A 228 -14.18 -0.83 13.06
N ASP A 229 -12.91 -0.46 12.85
CA ASP A 229 -11.76 -1.02 13.57
C ASP A 229 -11.88 -0.87 15.09
N GLU A 230 -12.37 0.29 15.56
CA GLU A 230 -12.62 0.53 16.99
C GLU A 230 -13.76 -0.36 17.52
N SER A 231 -14.82 -0.56 16.74
CA SER A 231 -15.96 -1.38 17.15
C SER A 231 -15.65 -2.89 17.20
N ASP A 232 -14.70 -3.35 16.38
CA ASP A 232 -14.31 -4.76 16.29
C ASP A 232 -13.48 -5.25 17.49
N ASP A 233 -12.70 -4.37 18.12
CA ASP A 233 -11.86 -4.69 19.29
C ASP A 233 -12.13 -3.75 20.48
N MET A 234 -13.25 -3.97 21.15
CA MET A 234 -13.65 -3.22 22.36
C MET A 234 -13.27 -3.93 23.67
N ASN A 235 -12.47 -4.99 23.65
CA ASN A 235 -12.18 -5.78 24.86
C ASN A 235 -11.43 -4.96 25.92
N TRP A 236 -10.60 -4.02 25.49
CA TRP A 236 -9.82 -3.13 26.36
C TRP A 236 -10.68 -2.23 27.25
N ILE A 237 -11.93 -1.96 26.86
CA ILE A 237 -12.87 -1.16 27.67
C ILE A 237 -13.31 -1.90 28.94
N ASN A 238 -13.08 -3.21 29.04
CA ASN A 238 -13.37 -3.99 30.25
C ASN A 238 -12.32 -3.76 31.35
N ASP A 239 -11.13 -3.29 30.99
CA ASP A 239 -10.00 -3.15 31.90
C ASP A 239 -9.93 -1.76 32.54
N ILE A 240 -10.80 -0.83 32.12
CA ILE A 240 -10.88 0.53 32.68
C ILE A 240 -11.96 0.64 33.77
N PRO A 241 -11.65 1.25 34.92
CA PRO A 241 -12.63 1.53 35.99
C PRO A 241 -13.81 2.39 35.55
N HIS A 242 -14.99 2.09 36.09
CA HIS A 242 -16.22 2.85 35.82
C HIS A 242 -16.14 4.29 36.32
N CYS A 243 -16.69 5.23 35.54
CA CYS A 243 -16.83 6.60 35.99
C CYS A 243 -17.73 6.67 37.24
N PRO A 244 -17.32 7.41 38.29
CA PRO A 244 -18.23 7.80 39.36
C PRO A 244 -19.44 8.52 38.77
N THR A 245 -20.65 8.17 39.22
CA THR A 245 -21.90 8.74 38.68
C THR A 245 -22.05 10.21 39.02
N ASN A 246 -21.53 10.65 40.17
CA ASN A 246 -21.53 12.04 40.61
C ASN A 246 -20.18 12.44 41.21
N LEU A 247 -19.81 13.70 41.03
CA LEU A 247 -18.73 14.31 41.82
C LEU A 247 -19.24 14.69 43.23
N PRO A 248 -18.40 14.54 44.27
CA PRO A 248 -18.69 15.07 45.60
C PRO A 248 -19.05 16.56 45.56
N CYS A 249 -20.01 16.99 46.42
CA CYS A 249 -20.48 18.38 46.44
C CYS A 249 -19.40 19.40 46.84
N ASP A 250 -18.30 18.96 47.45
CA ASP A 250 -17.14 19.78 47.78
C ASP A 250 -16.10 19.83 46.64
N GLY A 251 -16.40 19.21 45.49
CA GLY A 251 -15.52 19.15 44.32
C GLY A 251 -14.28 18.28 44.53
N SER A 252 -14.26 17.46 45.59
CA SER A 252 -13.13 16.58 45.89
C SER A 252 -13.07 15.37 44.96
N ASN A 253 -11.91 14.71 45.00
CA ASN A 253 -11.67 13.49 44.25
C ASN A 253 -12.50 12.33 44.82
N PRO A 254 -13.33 11.64 44.01
CA PRO A 254 -14.20 10.57 44.50
C PRO A 254 -13.42 9.32 44.98
N ASP A 255 -12.25 9.04 44.39
CA ASP A 255 -11.34 7.99 44.82
C ASP A 255 -9.92 8.33 44.34
N SER A 256 -9.07 8.78 45.27
CA SER A 256 -7.72 9.24 44.95
C SER A 256 -6.77 8.13 44.49
N ASP A 257 -7.11 6.86 44.72
CA ASP A 257 -6.31 5.72 44.31
C ASP A 257 -6.51 5.42 42.82
N ILE A 258 -7.71 5.73 42.28
CA ILE A 258 -8.09 5.45 40.90
C ILE A 258 -8.12 6.72 40.04
N TRP A 259 -8.55 7.87 40.58
CA TRP A 259 -8.81 9.08 39.81
C TRP A 259 -7.86 10.22 40.18
N GLU A 260 -7.57 11.08 39.20
CA GLU A 260 -6.98 12.40 39.40
C GLU A 260 -8.00 13.39 39.97
N ASP A 261 -7.48 14.44 40.59
CA ASP A 261 -8.31 15.52 41.11
C ASP A 261 -9.09 16.20 39.96
N PRO A 262 -10.37 16.56 40.17
CA PRO A 262 -11.18 17.23 39.16
C PRO A 262 -10.53 18.50 38.62
N LYS A 263 -10.52 18.64 37.29
CA LYS A 263 -10.01 19.81 36.56
C LYS A 263 -11.13 20.45 35.75
N ASP A 264 -11.00 21.74 35.48
CA ASP A 264 -11.91 22.45 34.59
C ASP A 264 -11.96 21.77 33.22
N ALA A 265 -13.17 21.54 32.71
CA ALA A 265 -13.36 20.93 31.41
C ALA A 265 -12.95 21.89 30.28
N ASP A 266 -12.17 21.39 29.32
CA ASP A 266 -11.85 22.14 28.11
C ASP A 266 -13.09 22.24 27.23
N GLN A 267 -13.75 23.38 27.25
CA GLN A 267 -15.01 23.64 26.52
C GLN A 267 -14.90 23.44 25.00
N LYS A 268 -13.68 23.38 24.44
CA LYS A 268 -13.49 23.06 23.02
C LYS A 268 -13.78 21.59 22.71
N TYR A 269 -13.48 20.71 23.65
CA TYR A 269 -13.62 19.26 23.48
C TYR A 269 -14.82 18.72 24.25
N HIS A 270 -15.15 19.34 25.38
CA HIS A 270 -16.23 18.95 26.30
C HIS A 270 -17.19 20.12 26.56
N PRO A 271 -17.89 20.65 25.53
CA PRO A 271 -18.82 21.75 25.71
C PRO A 271 -19.95 21.37 26.67
N GLY A 272 -20.18 22.20 27.68
CA GLY A 272 -21.25 21.99 28.68
C GLY A 272 -20.85 21.12 29.88
N ALA A 273 -19.64 20.55 29.88
CA ALA A 273 -19.06 19.98 31.09
C ALA A 273 -18.45 21.09 31.96
N ASP A 274 -18.56 21.00 33.29
CA ASP A 274 -17.88 21.89 34.22
C ASP A 274 -16.51 21.30 34.63
N LYS A 275 -16.51 20.04 35.07
CA LYS A 275 -15.32 19.32 35.53
C LYS A 275 -15.10 18.04 34.76
N CYS A 276 -13.83 17.67 34.58
CA CYS A 276 -13.47 16.31 34.20
C CYS A 276 -12.40 15.75 35.13
N ILE A 277 -12.47 14.44 35.39
CA ILE A 277 -11.42 13.64 36.04
C ILE A 277 -10.84 12.66 35.04
N ARG A 278 -9.62 12.21 35.31
CA ARG A 278 -8.93 11.19 34.51
C ARG A 278 -8.40 10.11 35.43
N GLY A 279 -8.42 8.86 34.98
CA GLY A 279 -7.88 7.78 35.80
C GLY A 279 -6.35 7.79 35.88
N LYS A 280 -5.82 7.47 37.05
CA LYS A 280 -4.40 7.28 37.37
C LYS A 280 -4.03 5.83 37.09
N TYR A 281 -3.38 5.57 35.97
CA TYR A 281 -3.07 4.19 35.57
C TYR A 281 -1.58 3.96 35.42
N GLU A 282 -1.02 3.14 36.32
CA GLU A 282 0.36 2.64 36.23
C GLU A 282 0.43 1.23 35.58
N ASP A 283 -0.64 0.43 35.66
CA ASP A 283 -0.63 -1.00 35.28
C ASP A 283 -1.61 -1.41 34.15
N ILE A 284 -2.44 -0.50 33.65
CA ILE A 284 -3.34 -0.77 32.50
C ILE A 284 -2.97 0.10 31.29
N GLU A 285 -3.11 -0.46 30.09
CA GLU A 285 -2.71 0.21 28.85
C GLU A 285 -3.70 1.29 28.40
N SER A 286 -4.96 1.18 28.83
CA SER A 286 -6.06 2.05 28.46
C SER A 286 -6.39 3.04 29.57
N GLY A 287 -7.12 4.10 29.23
CA GLY A 287 -7.50 5.14 30.17
C GLY A 287 -8.93 5.61 29.97
N GLN A 288 -9.40 6.44 30.88
CA GLN A 288 -10.73 7.02 30.80
C GLN A 288 -10.73 8.45 31.32
N GLN A 289 -11.45 9.31 30.60
CA GLN A 289 -11.84 10.64 31.05
C GLN A 289 -13.34 10.65 31.36
N CYS A 290 -13.70 11.11 32.56
CA CYS A 290 -15.10 11.28 32.97
C CYS A 290 -15.38 12.77 33.11
N CYS A 291 -16.43 13.27 32.48
CA CYS A 291 -16.81 14.68 32.49
C CYS A 291 -18.20 14.87 33.09
N TYR A 292 -18.36 15.95 33.84
CA TYR A 292 -19.50 16.21 34.71
C TYR A 292 -20.10 17.57 34.41
N SER A 293 -21.42 17.66 34.51
CA SER A 293 -22.17 18.92 34.48
C SER A 293 -21.85 19.81 35.69
N GLU A 294 -22.32 21.07 35.66
CA GLU A 294 -22.23 22.01 36.79
C GLU A 294 -22.87 21.46 38.08
N ASP A 295 -23.91 20.64 37.94
CA ASP A 295 -24.58 19.96 39.07
C ASP A 295 -23.79 18.75 39.60
N GLY A 296 -22.63 18.44 39.01
CA GLY A 296 -21.78 17.31 39.38
C GLY A 296 -22.23 15.95 38.84
N ASN A 297 -23.25 15.90 37.98
CA ASN A 297 -23.72 14.65 37.37
C ASN A 297 -22.86 14.26 36.16
N LEU A 298 -22.54 12.96 36.03
CA LEU A 298 -21.80 12.41 34.90
C LEU A 298 -22.53 12.65 33.57
N ILE A 299 -21.82 13.17 32.58
CA ILE A 299 -22.31 13.34 31.22
C ILE A 299 -22.02 12.06 30.45
N THR A 300 -23.09 11.38 30.02
CA THR A 300 -23.01 10.04 29.40
C THR A 300 -23.15 10.06 27.88
N ASP A 301 -23.61 11.18 27.30
CA ASP A 301 -23.85 11.35 25.88
C ASP A 301 -23.60 12.79 25.40
N GLY A 302 -23.64 12.99 24.09
CA GLY A 302 -23.41 14.28 23.44
C GLY A 302 -21.95 14.75 23.48
N LEU A 303 -21.69 15.92 22.90
CA LEU A 303 -20.33 16.46 22.74
C LEU A 303 -19.58 16.71 24.06
N GLY A 304 -20.29 16.89 25.17
CA GLY A 304 -19.71 17.14 26.49
C GLY A 304 -19.26 15.87 27.24
N ALA A 305 -19.56 14.69 26.71
CA ALA A 305 -19.23 13.43 27.35
C ALA A 305 -17.72 13.18 27.34
N GLY A 306 -17.21 12.66 28.46
CA GLY A 306 -15.85 12.13 28.51
C GLY A 306 -15.70 10.88 27.66
N THR A 307 -14.49 10.47 27.30
CA THR A 307 -14.28 9.26 26.49
C THR A 307 -13.22 8.34 27.07
N PRO A 308 -13.34 7.02 26.83
CA PRO A 308 -12.28 6.07 27.04
C PRO A 308 -11.21 6.20 25.95
N ASP A 309 -9.95 6.02 26.35
CA ASP A 309 -8.76 6.08 25.52
C ASP A 309 -8.15 4.68 25.45
N ARG A 310 -7.91 4.17 24.24
CA ARG A 310 -7.30 2.85 24.05
C ARG A 310 -5.86 2.85 24.59
N ILE A 311 -5.15 3.98 24.46
CA ILE A 311 -3.84 4.20 25.06
C ILE A 311 -3.89 5.31 26.11
N SER A 312 -3.57 4.96 27.36
CA SER A 312 -3.43 5.91 28.46
C SER A 312 -2.30 6.91 28.21
N PRO A 313 -2.54 8.21 28.41
CA PRO A 313 -1.48 9.22 28.32
C PRO A 313 -0.52 9.21 29.53
N VAL A 314 -0.83 8.45 30.58
CA VAL A 314 -0.12 8.48 31.88
C VAL A 314 0.64 7.17 32.16
N GLY A 315 0.51 6.14 31.30
CA GLY A 315 1.20 4.85 31.43
C GLY A 315 2.73 4.98 31.37
N GLY A 316 3.35 5.14 32.54
CA GLY A 316 4.77 5.36 32.74
C GLY A 316 5.58 4.06 32.77
N ILE A 317 6.78 4.12 32.16
CA ILE A 317 7.93 3.24 32.32
C ILE A 317 7.88 1.86 31.62
N LYS A 318 6.73 1.16 31.52
CA LYS A 318 6.69 -0.15 30.82
C LYS A 318 6.35 -0.09 29.31
N ASN A 319 5.72 0.97 28.83
CA ASN A 319 5.21 1.02 27.45
C ASN A 319 5.97 1.99 26.54
N ILE A 320 6.45 1.47 25.40
CA ILE A 320 7.15 2.20 24.32
C ILE A 320 6.25 3.27 23.67
N LYS A 321 4.92 3.22 23.90
CA LYS A 321 3.92 4.07 23.25
C LYS A 321 3.62 5.38 24.02
N GLY A 322 3.29 5.36 25.32
CA GLY A 322 3.08 6.56 26.17
C GLY A 322 2.19 7.67 25.54
N VAL A 323 2.47 8.95 25.86
CA VAL A 323 1.77 10.14 25.30
C VAL A 323 1.76 10.15 23.77
N ARG A 324 2.81 9.63 23.12
CA ARG A 324 2.88 9.55 21.66
C ARG A 324 1.89 8.54 21.11
N GLY A 325 1.74 7.38 21.75
CA GLY A 325 0.75 6.36 21.38
C GLY A 325 -0.67 6.91 21.48
N HIS A 326 -1.02 7.50 22.62
CA HIS A 326 -2.31 8.16 22.82
C HIS A 326 -2.59 9.21 21.73
N LEU A 327 -1.58 10.03 21.39
CA LEU A 327 -1.73 11.02 20.32
C LEU A 327 -2.04 10.38 18.95
N TRP A 328 -1.39 9.26 18.65
CA TRP A 328 -1.48 8.60 17.34
C TRP A 328 -2.75 7.77 17.17
N GLU A 329 -3.10 6.96 18.17
CA GLU A 329 -4.24 6.04 18.10
C GLU A 329 -5.56 6.74 18.45
N ASP A 330 -5.61 7.56 19.50
CA ASP A 330 -6.88 8.13 20.01
C ASP A 330 -7.12 9.56 19.46
N VAL A 331 -6.13 10.45 19.59
CA VAL A 331 -6.36 11.90 19.41
C VAL A 331 -6.30 12.34 17.94
N ARG A 332 -5.39 11.77 17.15
CA ARG A 332 -5.12 12.26 15.78
C ARG A 332 -6.31 12.00 14.86
N MET A 333 -6.85 10.79 14.88
CA MET A 333 -7.98 10.41 14.04
C MET A 333 -9.25 11.13 14.48
N TYR A 334 -9.53 11.22 15.79
CA TYR A 334 -10.62 12.04 16.32
C TYR A 334 -10.56 13.49 15.80
N LYS A 335 -9.40 14.15 15.92
CA LYS A 335 -9.24 15.55 15.46
C LYS A 335 -9.39 15.68 13.95
N TYR A 336 -8.95 14.69 13.18
CA TYR A 336 -9.11 14.67 11.73
C TYR A 336 -10.60 14.55 11.37
N CYS A 337 -11.29 13.55 11.93
CA CYS A 337 -12.70 13.28 11.66
C CYS A 337 -13.61 14.42 12.12
N LYS A 338 -13.47 14.92 13.36
CA LYS A 338 -14.24 16.09 13.83
C LYS A 338 -14.04 17.32 12.94
N LYS A 339 -12.82 17.56 12.45
CA LYS A 339 -12.54 18.70 11.56
C LYS A 339 -13.22 18.57 10.20
N HIS A 340 -13.34 17.35 9.68
CA HIS A 340 -13.82 17.10 8.32
C HIS A 340 -15.30 16.73 8.23
N LEU A 341 -15.85 16.10 9.27
CA LEU A 341 -17.22 15.59 9.32
C LEU A 341 -18.11 16.34 10.33
N GLY A 342 -17.51 17.18 11.18
CA GLY A 342 -18.24 18.03 12.12
C GLY A 342 -18.64 17.32 13.41
N ASP A 343 -19.46 18.01 14.18
CA ASP A 343 -19.93 17.56 15.50
C ASP A 343 -20.98 16.46 15.41
N ASP A 344 -21.82 16.45 14.36
CA ASP A 344 -22.82 15.40 14.11
C ASP A 344 -22.17 14.00 14.03
N TRP A 345 -21.02 13.90 13.35
CA TRP A 345 -20.27 12.64 13.29
C TRP A 345 -19.74 12.19 14.67
N VAL A 346 -19.37 13.14 15.51
CA VAL A 346 -18.90 12.83 16.87
C VAL A 346 -20.03 12.22 17.70
N GLU A 347 -21.23 12.81 17.65
CA GLU A 347 -22.39 12.32 18.40
C GLU A 347 -22.94 11.01 17.82
N GLU A 348 -23.02 10.88 16.50
CA GLU A 348 -23.67 9.76 15.86
C GLU A 348 -22.78 8.51 15.72
N LYS A 349 -21.45 8.66 15.70
CA LYS A 349 -20.50 7.56 15.51
C LYS A 349 -19.49 7.46 16.65
N TYR A 350 -18.62 8.46 16.83
CA TYR A 350 -17.50 8.37 17.77
C TYR A 350 -17.92 8.12 19.22
N ASN A 351 -18.86 8.89 19.74
CA ASN A 351 -19.34 8.76 21.13
C ASN A 351 -20.14 7.47 21.37
N LYS A 352 -20.69 6.83 20.33
CA LYS A 352 -21.38 5.54 20.48
C LYS A 352 -20.40 4.39 20.69
N VAL A 353 -19.24 4.46 20.05
CA VAL A 353 -18.17 3.46 20.21
C VAL A 353 -17.32 3.75 21.44
N ARG A 354 -17.13 5.03 21.78
CA ARG A 354 -16.33 5.47 22.93
C ARG A 354 -17.14 6.32 23.92
N PRO A 355 -18.25 5.81 24.49
CA PRO A 355 -18.95 6.52 25.55
C PRO A 355 -18.15 6.39 26.86
N PRO A 356 -18.26 7.36 27.78
CA PRO A 356 -17.73 7.16 29.12
C PRO A 356 -18.49 5.97 29.73
N CYS A 357 -17.76 4.93 30.16
CA CYS A 357 -18.31 3.75 30.84
C CYS A 357 -19.35 4.19 31.86
N LEU A 358 -20.62 3.98 31.50
CA LEU A 358 -21.80 4.37 32.27
C LEU A 358 -21.57 3.92 33.72
N GLY A 359 -21.57 4.86 34.66
CA GLY A 359 -21.15 4.60 36.03
C GLY A 359 -21.89 3.42 36.66
N GLU A 360 -21.17 2.55 37.36
CA GLU A 360 -21.53 1.32 38.10
C GLU A 360 -22.61 0.35 37.53
N GLU A 361 -23.31 0.64 36.44
CA GLU A 361 -24.31 -0.23 35.82
C GLU A 361 -24.10 -0.27 34.29
N ARG A 362 -23.51 -1.36 33.78
CA ARG A 362 -23.57 -1.67 32.34
C ARG A 362 -25.02 -2.02 31.95
N CYS A 363 -25.57 -1.30 30.98
CA CYS A 363 -26.44 -1.92 29.98
C CYS A 363 -25.61 -2.29 28.75
N ASP A 364 -25.80 -3.51 28.28
CA ASP A 364 -25.07 -4.18 27.20
C ASP A 364 -24.92 -3.33 25.92
N LEU A 365 -23.68 -3.02 25.55
CA LEU A 365 -23.32 -2.55 24.19
C LEU A 365 -23.12 -3.71 23.20
N GLN A 366 -23.70 -4.89 23.48
CA GLN A 366 -23.81 -5.97 22.50
C GLN A 366 -25.27 -6.19 22.12
N LYS A 367 -25.75 -5.41 21.15
CA LYS A 367 -26.85 -5.82 20.26
C LYS A 367 -26.67 -5.27 18.86
#